data_AF-A0A547NRK9-F1
#
_entry.id   AF-A0A547NRK9-F1
#
_cell.length_a   1.000
_cell.length_b   1.000
_cell.length_c   1.000
_cell.angle_alpha   90.00
_cell.angle_beta   90.00
_cell.angle_gamma   90.00
#
_symmetry.space_group_name_H-M   'P 1'
#
loop_
_entity.id
_entity.type
_entity.pdbx_description
1 polymer ?
#
loop_
_entity_poly.entity_id
_entity_poly.type
_entity_poly.pdbx_seq_one_letter_code
_entity_poly.pdbx_strand_id
1 'polypeptide(L)'
;MSDGQDIVVQALVETASRYGFRGLRAKNFYREWPETICVLNLQKSSWGPQFYINAAVWFTRLGPERRPKEYKCHIRWRVDSMMRDEQSKAFARALDLEHPLPADQRHSLITTGVNTYGFGLLARCDSELAALQVAEECGPHVMVALAARSQEKAN
;
A
#
# COMPACT_ATOMS: atom_id res chain seq x y z
N MET A 1 0.16 -8.51 22.14
CA MET A 1 0.40 -8.32 20.70
C MET A 1 1.49 -9.32 20.36
N SER A 2 1.29 -10.21 19.40
CA SER A 2 2.27 -11.27 19.09
C SER A 2 3.54 -10.64 18.50
N ASP A 3 4.71 -11.08 18.93
CA ASP A 3 6.03 -10.61 18.46
C ASP A 3 6.11 -10.47 16.93
N GLY A 4 5.46 -11.37 16.18
CA GLY A 4 5.40 -11.32 14.72
C GLY A 4 4.72 -10.06 14.14
N GLN A 5 3.67 -9.55 14.78
CA GLN A 5 2.98 -8.33 14.31
C GLN A 5 3.87 -7.10 14.53
N ASP A 6 4.58 -7.05 15.65
CA ASP A 6 5.47 -5.94 15.98
C ASP A 6 6.65 -5.89 15.00
N ILE A 7 7.17 -7.04 14.57
CA ILE A 7 8.18 -7.14 13.50
C ILE A 7 7.66 -6.57 12.17
N VAL A 8 6.44 -6.94 11.76
CA VAL A 8 5.84 -6.41 10.52
C VAL A 8 5.67 -4.89 10.61
N VAL A 9 5.14 -4.40 11.73
CA VAL A 9 4.94 -2.96 11.97
C VAL A 9 6.28 -2.22 11.95
N GLN A 10 7.31 -2.75 12.60
CA GLN A 10 8.64 -2.16 12.66
C GLN A 10 9.24 -2.00 11.26
N ALA A 11 9.21 -3.06 10.44
CA ALA A 11 9.66 -3.02 9.05
C ALA A 11 8.91 -1.97 8.20
N LEU A 12 7.60 -1.81 8.44
CA LEU A 12 6.78 -0.78 7.80
C LEU A 12 7.18 0.63 8.23
N VAL A 13 7.37 0.87 9.53
CA VAL A 13 7.73 2.19 10.07
C VAL A 13 9.11 2.63 9.56
N GLU A 14 10.10 1.73 9.60
CA GLU A 14 11.45 1.99 9.12
C GLU A 14 11.49 2.26 7.61
N THR A 15 10.65 1.58 6.83
CA THR A 15 10.57 1.81 5.39
C THR A 15 9.79 3.08 5.06
N ALA A 16 8.69 3.32 5.76
CA ALA A 16 7.87 4.53 5.58
C ALA A 16 8.68 5.81 5.77
N SER A 17 9.53 5.88 6.81
CA SER A 17 10.34 7.06 7.11
C SER A 17 11.31 7.42 5.99
N ARG A 18 11.95 6.42 5.36
CA ARG A 18 12.85 6.59 4.21
C ARG A 18 12.18 7.23 2.99
N TYR A 19 10.87 6.99 2.82
CA TYR A 19 10.07 7.53 1.73
C TYR A 19 9.21 8.74 2.13
N GLY A 20 9.37 9.26 3.35
CA GLY A 20 8.62 10.43 3.83
C GLY A 20 7.15 10.16 4.17
N PHE A 21 6.76 8.90 4.36
CA PHE A 21 5.41 8.54 4.80
C PHE A 21 5.26 8.69 6.32
N ARG A 22 4.10 9.19 6.74
CA ARG A 22 3.74 9.34 8.16
C ARG A 22 2.78 8.24 8.58
N GLY A 23 3.16 7.49 9.61
CA GLY A 23 2.33 6.43 10.19
C GLY A 23 1.17 6.97 11.03
N LEU A 24 0.02 6.32 10.92
CA LEU A 24 -1.19 6.53 11.72
C LEU A 24 -1.64 5.19 12.30
N ARG A 25 -1.61 5.10 13.64
CA ARG A 25 -2.00 3.91 14.42
C ARG A 25 -1.30 2.62 13.95
N ALA A 26 -0.05 2.73 13.48
CA ALA A 26 0.78 1.61 13.02
C ALA A 26 0.16 0.73 11.90
N LYS A 27 -0.92 1.19 11.26
CA LYS A 27 -1.65 0.42 10.24
C LYS A 27 -1.86 1.17 8.94
N ASN A 28 -1.73 2.48 8.95
CA ASN A 28 -1.88 3.30 7.76
C ASN A 28 -0.70 4.25 7.67
N PHE A 29 -0.18 4.44 6.48
CA PHE A 29 0.95 5.32 6.22
C PHE A 29 0.58 6.23 5.07
N TYR A 30 0.69 7.54 5.30
CA TYR A 30 0.25 8.54 4.34
C TYR A 30 1.41 9.41 3.86
N ARG A 31 1.39 9.77 2.59
CA ARG A 31 2.21 10.84 2.02
C ARG A 31 1.33 11.70 1.13
N GLU A 32 1.31 12.99 1.42
CA GLU A 32 0.43 13.96 0.76
C GLU A 32 1.24 14.81 -0.24
N TRP A 33 0.62 15.05 -1.39
CA TRP A 33 1.06 15.95 -2.45
C TRP A 33 -0.11 16.85 -2.85
N PRO A 34 0.11 17.92 -3.64
CA PRO A 34 -0.98 18.78 -4.09
C PRO A 34 -2.09 18.01 -4.85
N GLU A 35 -1.69 17.05 -5.69
CA GLU A 35 -2.60 16.30 -6.57
C GLU A 35 -2.99 14.92 -6.03
N THR A 36 -2.13 14.32 -5.21
CA THR A 36 -2.32 12.94 -4.76
C THR A 36 -2.15 12.76 -3.25
N ILE A 37 -2.81 11.74 -2.72
CA ILE A 37 -2.53 11.21 -1.39
C ILE A 37 -2.21 9.73 -1.54
N CYS A 38 -0.98 9.37 -1.23
CA CYS A 38 -0.50 8.01 -1.25
C CYS A 38 -0.77 7.35 0.09
N VAL A 39 -1.30 6.13 0.07
CA VAL A 39 -1.68 5.36 1.26
C VAL A 39 -1.07 3.97 1.17
N LEU A 40 -0.37 3.55 2.22
CA LEU A 40 -0.05 2.14 2.45
C LEU A 40 -0.79 1.67 3.72
N ASN A 41 -1.49 0.55 3.62
CA ASN A 41 -2.36 0.03 4.66
C ASN A 41 -2.02 -1.42 5.01
N LEU A 42 -1.83 -1.70 6.30
CA LEU A 42 -1.73 -3.04 6.88
C LEU A 42 -3.11 -3.50 7.32
N GLN A 43 -3.69 -4.43 6.56
CA GLN A 43 -5.02 -4.97 6.76
C GLN A 43 -4.95 -6.35 7.40
N LYS A 44 -5.66 -6.58 8.49
CA LYS A 44 -5.88 -7.93 9.02
C LYS A 44 -6.96 -8.64 8.21
N SER A 45 -6.75 -9.91 7.87
CA SER A 45 -7.78 -10.77 7.28
C SER A 45 -8.98 -10.93 8.23
N SER A 46 -10.18 -10.98 7.66
CA SER A 46 -11.40 -11.31 8.40
C SER A 46 -11.53 -12.80 8.71
N TRP A 47 -10.75 -13.65 8.03
CA TRP A 47 -10.91 -15.11 8.05
C TRP A 47 -9.77 -15.85 8.76
N GLY A 48 -8.79 -15.14 9.33
CA GLY A 48 -7.63 -15.77 9.95
C GLY A 48 -6.55 -14.79 10.43
N PRO A 49 -5.37 -15.32 10.83
CA PRO A 49 -4.22 -14.54 11.32
C PRO A 49 -3.47 -13.79 10.22
N GLN A 50 -3.79 -14.06 8.95
CA GLN A 50 -3.14 -13.47 7.79
C GLN A 50 -3.29 -11.95 7.77
N PHE A 51 -2.22 -11.25 7.41
CA PHE A 51 -2.26 -9.83 7.06
C PHE A 51 -2.07 -9.64 5.55
N TYR A 52 -2.56 -8.50 5.06
CA TYR A 52 -2.33 -8.01 3.72
C TYR A 52 -1.76 -6.60 3.80
N ILE A 53 -0.91 -6.25 2.83
CA ILE A 53 -0.46 -4.88 2.66
C ILE A 53 -1.02 -4.36 1.34
N ASN A 54 -1.84 -3.32 1.45
CA ASN A 54 -2.41 -2.63 0.30
C ASN A 54 -1.69 -1.30 0.09
N ALA A 55 -1.49 -0.93 -1.16
CA ALA A 55 -1.01 0.37 -1.57
C ALA A 55 -2.06 1.04 -2.45
N ALA A 56 -2.23 2.35 -2.30
CA ALA A 56 -3.30 3.06 -2.96
C ALA A 56 -2.99 4.55 -3.17
N VAL A 57 -3.60 5.13 -4.19
CA VAL A 57 -3.49 6.55 -4.54
C VAL A 57 -4.87 7.18 -4.64
N TRP A 58 -5.06 8.25 -3.89
CA TRP A 58 -6.20 9.14 -3.98
C TRP A 58 -5.84 10.38 -4.80
N PHE A 59 -6.78 10.87 -5.61
CA PHE A 59 -6.63 12.08 -6.42
C PHE A 59 -7.45 13.18 -5.77
N THR A 60 -6.78 14.25 -5.34
CA THR A 60 -7.38 15.31 -4.54
C THR A 60 -8.47 16.08 -5.30
N ARG A 61 -8.33 16.16 -6.63
CA ARG A 61 -9.36 16.72 -7.54
C ARG A 61 -10.69 15.97 -7.49
N LEU A 62 -10.66 14.67 -7.18
CA LEU A 62 -11.85 13.81 -7.21
C LEU A 62 -12.56 13.73 -5.85
N GLY A 63 -11.97 14.27 -4.77
CA GLY A 63 -12.70 14.53 -3.54
C GLY A 63 -11.85 15.10 -2.38
N PRO A 64 -12.51 15.60 -1.32
CA PRO A 64 -11.90 16.42 -0.28
C PRO A 64 -11.20 15.62 0.84
N GLU A 65 -11.21 14.29 0.76
CA GLU A 65 -10.75 13.41 1.84
C GLU A 65 -9.22 13.55 2.04
N ARG A 66 -8.78 13.96 3.24
CA ARG A 66 -7.35 14.10 3.56
C ARG A 66 -6.69 12.81 4.06
N ARG A 67 -7.50 11.86 4.53
CA ARG A 67 -7.06 10.54 5.00
C ARG A 67 -7.97 9.46 4.40
N PRO A 68 -7.94 9.29 3.07
CA PRO A 68 -8.79 8.34 2.39
C PRO A 68 -8.45 6.93 2.86
N LYS A 69 -9.48 6.12 3.08
CA LYS A 69 -9.30 4.67 3.26
C LYS A 69 -8.83 4.08 1.93
N GLU A 70 -7.98 3.06 2.00
CA GLU A 70 -7.39 2.40 0.83
C GLU A 70 -8.47 1.90 -0.14
N TYR A 71 -9.58 1.36 0.37
CA TYR A 71 -10.66 0.86 -0.45
C TYR A 71 -11.52 1.94 -1.13
N LYS A 72 -11.30 3.22 -0.81
CA LYS A 72 -11.93 4.37 -1.48
C LYS A 72 -11.01 5.03 -2.51
N CYS A 73 -9.73 4.67 -2.54
CA CYS A 73 -8.75 5.24 -3.44
C CYS A 73 -8.99 4.81 -4.90
N HIS A 74 -8.59 5.69 -5.83
CA HIS A 74 -8.80 5.54 -7.27
C HIS A 74 -7.85 4.54 -7.89
N ILE A 75 -6.63 4.46 -7.40
CA ILE A 75 -5.66 3.44 -7.79
C ILE A 75 -5.38 2.60 -6.57
N ARG A 76 -5.39 1.27 -6.70
CA ARG A 76 -4.94 0.38 -5.64
C ARG A 76 -4.34 -0.90 -6.15
N TRP A 77 -3.48 -1.48 -5.33
CA TRP A 77 -2.97 -2.82 -5.51
C TRP A 77 -2.64 -3.47 -4.17
N ARG A 78 -2.45 -4.78 -4.19
CA ARG A 78 -1.85 -5.49 -3.06
C ARG A 78 -0.35 -5.63 -3.34
N VAL A 79 0.47 -5.43 -2.32
CA VAL A 79 1.94 -5.41 -2.50
C VAL A 79 2.47 -6.75 -3.04
N ASP A 80 1.87 -7.87 -2.61
CA ASP A 80 2.22 -9.21 -3.06
C ASP A 80 1.77 -9.54 -4.50
N SER A 81 0.80 -8.82 -5.06
CA SER A 81 0.33 -9.04 -6.43
C SER A 81 1.30 -8.49 -7.48
N MET A 82 2.27 -7.67 -7.08
CA MET A 82 3.33 -7.14 -7.94
C MET A 82 4.57 -8.05 -8.01
N MET A 83 4.58 -9.11 -7.20
CA MET A 83 5.72 -10.00 -7.04
C MET A 83 5.60 -11.22 -7.95
N ARG A 84 6.73 -11.79 -8.36
CA ARG A 84 6.76 -13.12 -8.98
C ARG A 84 6.32 -14.19 -7.97
N ASP A 85 5.76 -15.30 -8.44
CA ASP A 85 5.11 -16.34 -7.62
C ASP A 85 5.87 -16.72 -6.34
N GLU A 86 7.15 -17.09 -6.42
CA GLU A 86 7.91 -17.51 -5.23
C GLU A 86 8.18 -16.35 -4.26
N GLN A 87 8.39 -15.15 -4.79
CA GLN A 87 8.53 -13.94 -3.97
C GLN A 87 7.21 -13.59 -3.29
N SER A 88 6.10 -13.68 -4.02
CA SER A 88 4.74 -13.45 -3.52
C SER A 88 4.40 -14.43 -2.38
N LYS A 89 4.68 -15.73 -2.57
CA LYS A 89 4.48 -16.76 -1.53
C LYS A 89 5.33 -16.51 -0.29
N ALA A 90 6.61 -16.17 -0.45
CA ALA A 90 7.50 -15.88 0.68
C ALA A 90 7.02 -14.65 1.46
N PHE A 91 6.58 -13.60 0.75
CA PHE A 91 6.03 -12.40 1.37
C PHE A 91 4.70 -12.67 2.09
N ALA A 92 3.79 -13.45 1.48
CA ALA A 92 2.53 -13.85 2.10
C ALA A 92 2.76 -14.64 3.40
N ARG A 93 3.74 -15.57 3.41
CA ARG A 93 4.18 -16.30 4.61
C ARG A 93 4.73 -15.36 5.69
N ALA A 94 5.48 -14.33 5.30
CA ALA A 94 5.96 -13.31 6.24
C ALA A 94 4.84 -12.43 6.83
N LEU A 95 3.67 -12.41 6.19
CA LEU A 95 2.45 -11.75 6.69
C LEU A 95 1.48 -12.70 7.42
N ASP A 96 1.74 -14.01 7.39
CA ASP A 96 1.03 -14.99 8.20
C ASP A 96 1.71 -15.14 9.56
N LEU A 97 1.02 -14.74 10.62
CA LEU A 97 1.58 -14.81 11.97
C LEU A 97 1.56 -16.22 12.57
N GLU A 98 0.81 -17.15 11.98
CA GLU A 98 0.84 -18.57 12.36
C GLU A 98 1.90 -19.35 11.60
N HIS A 99 2.41 -18.82 10.49
CA HIS A 99 3.52 -19.44 9.77
C HIS A 99 4.85 -19.25 10.53
N PRO A 100 5.53 -20.33 10.95
CA PRO A 100 6.81 -20.21 11.64
C PRO A 100 7.88 -19.61 10.71
N LEU A 101 8.44 -18.48 11.12
CA LEU A 101 9.48 -17.78 10.36
C LEU A 101 10.41 -17.03 11.34
N PRO A 102 11.74 -17.16 11.21
CA PRO A 102 12.68 -16.39 12.02
C PRO A 102 12.41 -14.89 11.94
N ALA A 103 12.58 -14.18 13.06
CA ALA A 103 12.26 -12.75 13.17
C ALA A 103 12.98 -11.90 12.11
N ASP A 104 14.29 -12.11 11.95
CA ASP A 104 15.11 -11.37 10.99
C ASP A 104 14.70 -11.66 9.54
N GLN A 105 14.33 -12.92 9.25
CA GLN A 105 13.84 -13.30 7.93
C GLN A 105 12.48 -12.65 7.63
N ARG A 106 11.57 -12.62 8.62
CA ARG A 106 10.27 -11.92 8.49
C ARG A 106 10.49 -10.43 8.24
N HIS A 107 11.32 -9.78 9.05
CA HIS A 107 11.65 -8.36 8.90
C HIS A 107 12.23 -8.06 7.51
N SER A 108 13.20 -8.85 7.07
CA SER A 108 13.85 -8.68 5.76
C SER A 108 12.87 -8.83 4.60
N LEU A 109 12.05 -9.89 4.60
CA LEU A 109 11.07 -10.12 3.54
C LEU A 109 10.03 -8.99 3.45
N ILE A 110 9.51 -8.53 4.59
CA ILE A 110 8.57 -7.40 4.63
C ILE A 110 9.26 -6.15 4.09
N THR A 111 10.44 -5.82 4.63
CA THR A 111 11.21 -4.63 4.25
C THR A 111 11.49 -4.60 2.76
N THR A 112 12.01 -5.68 2.16
CA THR A 112 12.28 -5.74 0.73
C THR A 112 11.00 -5.61 -0.09
N GLY A 113 9.93 -6.31 0.29
CA GLY A 113 8.68 -6.27 -0.45
C GLY A 113 8.02 -4.89 -0.45
N VAL A 114 7.96 -4.23 0.72
CA VAL A 114 7.35 -2.89 0.81
C VAL A 114 8.25 -1.80 0.28
N ASN A 115 9.57 -1.98 0.30
CA ASN A 115 10.51 -1.04 -0.31
C ASN A 115 10.34 -1.03 -1.83
N THR A 116 10.23 -2.20 -2.47
CA THR A 116 10.13 -2.28 -3.94
C THR A 116 8.71 -2.04 -4.44
N TYR A 117 7.72 -2.74 -3.89
CA TYR A 117 6.37 -2.81 -4.47
C TYR A 117 5.29 -2.05 -3.67
N GLY A 118 5.65 -1.51 -2.50
CA GLY A 118 4.78 -0.68 -1.67
C GLY A 118 5.18 0.79 -1.73
N PHE A 119 5.94 1.22 -0.73
CA PHE A 119 6.43 2.59 -0.58
C PHE A 119 7.25 3.07 -1.78
N GLY A 120 8.10 2.21 -2.38
CA GLY A 120 8.90 2.61 -3.54
C GLY A 120 8.07 2.99 -4.76
N LEU A 121 7.05 2.19 -5.10
CA LEU A 121 6.11 2.54 -6.17
C LEU A 121 5.28 3.78 -5.80
N LEU A 122 4.74 3.84 -4.57
CA LEU A 122 3.97 5.00 -4.13
C LEU A 122 4.79 6.30 -4.11
N ALA A 123 6.10 6.23 -3.86
CA ALA A 123 6.97 7.39 -3.86
C ALA A 123 7.11 8.07 -5.23
N ARG A 124 6.74 7.37 -6.31
CA ARG A 124 6.70 7.89 -7.68
C ARG A 124 5.37 8.59 -8.01
N CYS A 125 4.36 8.49 -7.15
CA CYS A 125 2.99 8.96 -7.43
C CYS A 125 2.75 10.37 -6.89
N ASP A 126 3.62 11.34 -7.20
CA ASP A 126 3.54 12.72 -6.68
C ASP A 126 2.55 13.63 -7.43
N SER A 127 2.06 13.17 -8.58
CA SER A 127 1.07 13.82 -9.45
C SER A 127 0.06 12.79 -9.97
N GLU A 128 -1.08 13.26 -10.49
CA GLU A 128 -2.05 12.34 -11.13
C GLU A 128 -1.41 11.60 -12.31
N LEU A 129 -0.61 12.30 -13.12
CA LEU A 129 0.08 11.72 -14.29
C LEU A 129 1.06 10.62 -13.87
N ALA A 130 1.92 10.88 -12.89
CA ALA A 130 2.91 9.90 -12.46
C ALA A 130 2.24 8.68 -11.80
N ALA A 131 1.15 8.88 -11.07
CA ALA A 131 0.36 7.79 -10.53
C ALA A 131 -0.29 6.91 -11.61
N LEU A 132 -0.79 7.52 -12.69
CA LEU A 132 -1.35 6.79 -13.83
C LEU A 132 -0.26 6.01 -14.60
N GLN A 133 0.93 6.59 -14.76
CA GLN A 133 2.07 5.88 -15.36
C GLN A 133 2.46 4.63 -14.55
N VAL A 134 2.53 4.75 -13.22
CA VAL A 134 2.77 3.59 -12.34
C VAL A 134 1.68 2.54 -12.51
N ALA A 135 0.41 2.94 -12.61
CA ALA A 135 -0.69 2.01 -12.81
C ALA A 135 -0.61 1.27 -14.15
N GLU A 136 -0.23 1.97 -15.22
CA GLU A 136 -0.05 1.40 -16.56
C GLU A 136 1.12 0.39 -16.60
N GLU A 137 2.28 0.75 -16.03
CA GLU A 137 3.44 -0.15 -15.91
C GLU A 137 3.12 -1.45 -15.15
N CYS A 138 2.19 -1.37 -14.19
CA CYS A 138 1.79 -2.48 -13.32
C CYS A 138 0.49 -3.17 -13.78
N GLY A 139 0.10 -2.97 -15.04
CA GLY A 139 -1.27 -3.02 -15.58
C GLY A 139 -2.18 -4.25 -15.44
N PRO A 140 -1.79 -5.50 -15.08
CA PRO A 140 -2.81 -6.48 -14.66
C PRO A 140 -3.01 -6.51 -13.14
N HIS A 141 -2.12 -5.90 -12.36
CA HIS A 141 -2.06 -6.04 -10.90
C HIS A 141 -2.59 -4.81 -10.15
N VAL A 142 -2.99 -3.77 -10.86
CA VAL A 142 -3.54 -2.53 -10.32
C VAL A 142 -5.02 -2.40 -10.70
N MET A 143 -5.86 -2.12 -9.70
CA MET A 143 -7.23 -1.71 -9.94
C MET A 143 -7.31 -0.19 -10.02
N VAL A 144 -7.84 0.30 -11.14
CA VAL A 144 -8.11 1.72 -11.39
C VAL A 144 -9.62 1.95 -11.40
N ALA A 145 -10.12 2.63 -10.39
CA ALA A 145 -11.49 3.07 -10.23
C ALA A 145 -11.55 4.61 -10.38
N LEU A 146 -11.49 5.07 -11.63
CA LEU A 146 -11.78 6.47 -11.94
C LEU A 146 -13.29 6.63 -12.04
N ALA A 147 -13.87 7.41 -11.12
CA ALA A 147 -15.23 7.89 -11.30
C ALA A 147 -15.23 8.80 -12.53
N ALA A 148 -15.96 8.41 -13.59
CA ALA A 148 -16.37 9.36 -14.61
C ALA A 148 -17.28 10.36 -13.90
N ARG A 149 -16.76 11.54 -13.53
CA ARG A 149 -17.63 12.64 -13.11
C ARG A 149 -18.42 13.05 -14.35
N SER A 150 -19.70 12.70 -14.37
CA SER A 150 -20.69 13.37 -15.20
C SER A 150 -20.52 14.87 -14.99
N GLN A 151 -20.21 15.60 -16.06
CA GLN A 151 -20.42 17.04 -16.10
C GLN A 151 -21.94 17.28 -16.04
N GLU A 152 -22.54 17.21 -14.86
CA GLU A 152 -23.90 17.70 -14.68
C GLU A 152 -23.86 19.19 -14.35
N LYS A 153 -23.84 19.94 -15.47
CA LYS A 153 -24.51 21.21 -15.74
C LYS A 153 -24.25 22.37 -14.79
N ALA A 154 -23.37 23.26 -15.25
CA ALA A 154 -23.70 24.68 -15.20
C ALA A 154 -25.02 24.90 -15.95
N ASN A 155 -26.04 25.36 -15.25
CA ASN A 155 -27.17 26.12 -15.77
C ASN A 155 -27.58 27.13 -14.69
#